data_AF-A0A2V8E6Z5-F1
#
_entry.id   AF-A0A2V8E6Z5-F1
#
_cell.length_a   1.000
_cell.length_b   1.000
_cell.length_c   1.000
_cell.angle_alpha   90.00
_cell.angle_beta   90.00
_cell.angle_gamma   90.00
#
_symmetry.space_group_name_H-M   'P 1'
#
loop_
_entity.id
_entity.type
_entity.pdbx_description
1 polymer ?
#
loop_
_entity_poly.entity_id
_entity_poly.type
_entity_poly.pdbx_seq_one_letter_code
_entity_poly.pdbx_strand_id
1 'polypeptide(L)'
;MTRPPFEVADIVRQHGDRFLDAHHAWVTGQHRRVFRAIAQCRTAALGGHRDRCEQCAHPALSYNSCRDRHCPKCLTAARNAWLAAREAEHLPVGYVHIVFTMPQPLARLALANKRVVYDLLFQAAAATLLQVAANPKRLGAAIGGLMVLHTWGQRLQHHPHVHCVVPMGGLAPDGTRWIHPRPRFFLPIPALRKLFRGKLVAGVRDAFRDGRLDFPSTLERLKTDAAFRAFLRSLYRQTWVVYAKPPFGSSAHVLHYLARYTHRVAISNHRLVTVADGTVSFRWKDYRHGSQIRTLTLDAHEFLRRFLLHVLPKRFVRIRYFGFLASRCRTRGLPQCRQALAGAPTPPVEPPVAAPPRTSWPCPRCGAPMRIVERLTARQLFLHALLASVTHDTS
;
A
#
# COMPACT_ATOMS: atom_id res chain seq x y z
N MET A 1 2.64 11.94 -18.38
CA MET A 1 2.07 10.57 -18.42
C MET A 1 0.75 10.64 -19.16
N THR A 2 0.55 9.78 -20.15
CA THR A 2 -0.70 9.69 -20.93
C THR A 2 -1.86 9.24 -20.03
N ARG A 3 -3.07 9.76 -20.27
CA ARG A 3 -4.27 9.35 -19.52
C ARG A 3 -4.52 7.85 -19.77
N PRO A 4 -4.83 7.04 -18.74
CA PRO A 4 -5.18 5.65 -18.97
C PRO A 4 -6.49 5.56 -19.78
N PRO A 5 -6.63 4.57 -20.69
CA PRO A 5 -7.81 4.44 -21.54
C PRO A 5 -9.06 4.08 -20.73
N PHE A 6 -8.87 3.34 -19.63
CA PHE A 6 -9.92 2.92 -18.72
C PHE A 6 -9.50 3.16 -17.27
N GLU A 7 -10.48 3.39 -16.41
CA GLU A 7 -10.31 3.51 -14.97
C GLU A 7 -11.14 2.46 -14.23
N VAL A 8 -10.70 2.06 -13.03
CA VAL A 8 -11.53 1.20 -12.17
C VAL A 8 -12.89 1.85 -11.87
N ALA A 9 -12.96 3.19 -11.89
CA ALA A 9 -14.21 3.92 -11.74
C ALA A 9 -15.22 3.61 -12.87
N ASP A 10 -14.76 3.36 -14.09
CA ASP A 10 -15.63 3.00 -15.22
C ASP A 10 -16.28 1.62 -14.98
N ILE A 11 -15.47 0.64 -14.57
CA ILE A 11 -15.94 -0.71 -14.23
C ILE A 11 -16.96 -0.66 -13.07
N VAL A 12 -16.67 0.13 -12.02
CA VAL A 12 -17.58 0.28 -10.88
C VAL A 12 -18.88 0.98 -11.29
N ARG A 13 -18.83 2.00 -12.16
CA ARG A 13 -20.05 2.67 -12.65
C ARG A 13 -20.91 1.73 -13.51
N GLN A 14 -20.28 0.93 -14.36
CA GLN A 14 -20.99 0.06 -15.30
C GLN A 14 -21.55 -1.22 -14.64
N HIS A 15 -20.81 -1.80 -13.69
CA HIS A 15 -21.12 -3.13 -13.13
C HIS A 15 -21.31 -3.14 -11.61
N GLY A 16 -20.99 -2.04 -10.91
CA GLY A 16 -20.92 -2.01 -9.45
C GLY A 16 -22.23 -2.32 -8.75
N ASP A 17 -23.34 -1.69 -9.16
CA ASP A 17 -24.63 -1.88 -8.49
C ASP A 17 -25.15 -3.30 -8.67
N ARG A 18 -25.17 -3.82 -9.92
CA ARG A 18 -25.51 -5.22 -10.22
C ARG A 18 -24.64 -6.21 -9.44
N PHE A 19 -23.34 -5.92 -9.32
CA PHE A 19 -22.45 -6.73 -8.50
C PHE A 19 -22.84 -6.72 -7.02
N LEU A 20 -23.12 -5.54 -6.44
CA LEU A 20 -23.46 -5.40 -5.03
C LEU A 20 -24.79 -6.08 -4.69
N ASP A 21 -25.76 -6.07 -5.60
CA ASP A 21 -27.06 -6.71 -5.43
C ASP A 21 -26.93 -8.24 -5.48
N ALA A 22 -26.21 -8.75 -6.49
CA ALA A 22 -25.96 -10.19 -6.64
C ALA A 22 -25.12 -10.79 -5.49
N HIS A 23 -24.34 -9.98 -4.78
CA HIS A 23 -23.39 -10.44 -3.75
C HIS A 23 -23.68 -9.89 -2.34
N HIS A 24 -24.91 -9.44 -2.09
CA HIS A 24 -25.28 -8.76 -0.84
C HIS A 24 -24.96 -9.56 0.43
N ALA A 25 -24.95 -10.90 0.37
CA ALA A 25 -24.71 -11.79 1.51
C ALA A 25 -23.33 -11.64 2.18
N TRP A 26 -22.28 -11.25 1.44
CA TRP A 26 -20.92 -11.06 2.00
C TRP A 26 -20.38 -9.64 1.83
N VAL A 27 -21.07 -8.80 1.05
CA VAL A 27 -20.69 -7.41 0.82
C VAL A 27 -20.95 -6.58 2.08
N THR A 28 -19.87 -6.03 2.66
CA THR A 28 -19.96 -5.18 3.85
C THR A 28 -20.31 -3.73 3.49
N GLY A 29 -20.80 -2.95 4.48
CA GLY A 29 -20.96 -1.50 4.33
C GLY A 29 -19.64 -0.77 4.02
N GLN A 30 -18.49 -1.38 4.33
CA GLN A 30 -17.19 -0.83 3.90
C GLN A 30 -16.95 -1.03 2.40
N HIS A 31 -17.30 -2.18 1.82
CA HIS A 31 -17.23 -2.42 0.38
C HIS A 31 -18.10 -1.42 -0.39
N ARG A 32 -19.37 -1.24 0.05
CA ARG A 32 -20.31 -0.28 -0.56
C ARG A 32 -19.76 1.15 -0.55
N ARG A 33 -19.17 1.61 0.57
CA ARG A 33 -18.52 2.93 0.66
C ARG A 33 -17.36 3.09 -0.30
N VAL A 34 -16.51 2.08 -0.44
CA VAL A 34 -15.37 2.11 -1.37
C VAL A 34 -15.85 2.20 -2.82
N PHE A 35 -16.86 1.41 -3.21
CA PHE A 35 -17.44 1.49 -4.55
C PHE A 35 -18.04 2.86 -4.83
N ARG A 36 -18.87 3.38 -3.92
CA ARG A 36 -19.44 4.74 -4.04
C ARG A 36 -18.35 5.80 -4.19
N ALA A 37 -17.32 5.76 -3.35
CA ALA A 37 -16.21 6.70 -3.42
C ALA A 37 -15.45 6.61 -4.75
N ILE A 38 -15.23 5.41 -5.28
CA ILE A 38 -14.56 5.21 -6.58
C ILE A 38 -15.44 5.69 -7.74
N ALA A 39 -16.73 5.39 -7.75
CA ALA A 39 -17.67 5.80 -8.78
C ALA A 39 -17.84 7.32 -8.88
N GLN A 40 -17.88 8.01 -7.73
CA GLN A 40 -18.03 9.46 -7.63
C GLN A 40 -16.69 10.22 -7.77
N CYS A 41 -15.56 9.52 -7.81
CA CYS A 41 -14.25 10.16 -7.85
C CYS A 41 -14.08 10.99 -9.12
N ARG A 42 -13.71 12.26 -8.97
CA ARG A 42 -13.52 13.21 -10.08
C ARG A 42 -14.78 13.39 -10.93
N THR A 43 -15.95 13.43 -10.28
CA THR A 43 -17.22 13.84 -10.91
C THR A 43 -17.83 15.02 -10.17
N ALA A 44 -18.85 15.64 -10.76
CA ALA A 44 -19.58 16.76 -10.17
C ALA A 44 -20.21 16.41 -8.79
N ALA A 45 -20.46 15.13 -8.53
CA ALA A 45 -21.00 14.64 -7.25
C ALA A 45 -20.14 15.01 -6.03
N LEU A 46 -18.85 15.30 -6.23
CA LEU A 46 -17.92 15.70 -5.15
C LEU A 46 -17.60 17.20 -5.16
N GLY A 47 -18.30 18.00 -5.97
CA GLY A 47 -17.92 19.38 -6.24
C GLY A 47 -16.67 19.47 -7.12
N GLY A 48 -16.22 20.70 -7.35
CA GLY A 48 -15.07 20.98 -8.17
C GLY A 48 -14.55 22.40 -7.99
N HIS A 49 -13.70 22.81 -8.91
CA HIS A 49 -13.17 24.16 -8.98
C HIS A 49 -13.00 24.55 -10.45
N ARG A 50 -13.24 25.84 -10.72
CA ARG A 50 -12.87 26.45 -11.99
C ARG A 50 -11.46 26.98 -11.86
N ASP A 51 -10.64 26.60 -12.82
CA ASP A 51 -9.28 27.07 -13.00
C ASP A 51 -9.23 28.03 -14.18
N ARG A 52 -8.32 29.00 -14.13
CA ARG A 52 -8.02 29.89 -15.25
C ARG A 52 -6.51 29.95 -15.46
N CYS A 53 -6.06 29.81 -16.70
CA CYS A 53 -4.66 30.00 -17.05
C CYS A 53 -4.23 31.44 -16.75
N GLU A 54 -3.05 31.60 -16.13
CA GLU A 54 -2.52 32.92 -15.80
C GLU A 54 -2.01 33.69 -17.04
N GLN A 55 -1.70 33.00 -18.13
CA GLN A 55 -1.17 33.62 -19.36
C GLN A 55 -2.24 33.77 -20.45
N CYS A 56 -2.88 32.67 -20.88
CA CYS A 56 -3.82 32.70 -22.00
C CYS A 56 -5.31 32.73 -21.58
N ALA A 57 -5.59 32.92 -20.29
CA ALA A 57 -6.94 32.95 -19.72
C ALA A 57 -7.81 31.70 -19.97
N HIS A 58 -7.26 30.61 -20.51
CA HIS A 58 -7.99 29.38 -20.78
C HIS A 58 -8.72 28.86 -19.53
N PRO A 59 -10.04 28.67 -19.58
CA PRO A 59 -10.81 28.12 -18.47
C PRO A 59 -10.73 26.60 -18.43
N ALA A 60 -10.71 26.02 -17.24
CA ALA A 60 -10.85 24.58 -17.06
C ALA A 60 -11.69 24.27 -15.82
N LEU A 61 -12.47 23.18 -15.89
CA LEU A 61 -13.24 22.68 -14.75
C LEU A 61 -12.63 21.38 -14.24
N SER A 62 -12.29 21.36 -12.95
CA SER A 62 -11.63 20.24 -12.29
C SER A 62 -12.48 19.72 -11.14
N TYR A 63 -12.85 18.43 -11.16
CA TYR A 63 -13.64 17.83 -10.08
C TYR A 63 -12.78 17.34 -8.92
N ASN A 64 -13.37 17.35 -7.72
CA ASN A 64 -12.68 16.92 -6.51
C ASN A 64 -12.45 15.40 -6.48
N SER A 65 -11.39 14.99 -5.78
CA SER A 65 -11.06 13.57 -5.58
C SER A 65 -11.83 12.99 -4.40
N CYS A 66 -12.15 11.68 -4.44
CA CYS A 66 -12.87 11.03 -3.34
C CYS A 66 -12.01 10.80 -2.09
N ARG A 67 -10.69 10.91 -2.21
CA ARG A 67 -9.69 10.72 -1.15
C ARG A 67 -9.73 9.33 -0.46
N ASP A 68 -10.50 8.37 -0.97
CA ASP A 68 -10.49 7.01 -0.47
C ASP A 68 -9.16 6.33 -0.77
N ARG A 69 -8.58 5.69 0.26
CA ARG A 69 -7.27 5.03 0.20
C ARG A 69 -7.19 3.81 -0.73
N HIS A 70 -8.33 3.33 -1.23
CA HIS A 70 -8.43 2.23 -2.18
C HIS A 70 -8.68 2.73 -3.61
N CYS A 71 -8.89 4.04 -3.82
CA CYS A 71 -9.08 4.62 -5.15
C CYS A 71 -7.74 4.66 -5.92
N PRO A 72 -7.64 4.04 -7.12
CA PRO A 72 -6.41 4.07 -7.92
C PRO A 72 -5.98 5.45 -8.42
N LYS A 73 -6.88 6.44 -8.38
CA LYS A 73 -6.69 7.78 -8.95
C LYS A 73 -6.20 8.84 -7.95
N CYS A 74 -6.54 8.69 -6.65
CA CYS A 74 -6.44 9.80 -5.70
C CYS A 74 -5.09 9.96 -5.00
N LEU A 75 -4.28 8.89 -4.91
CA LEU A 75 -3.26 8.79 -3.86
C LEU A 75 -1.95 9.49 -4.16
N THR A 76 -1.79 10.10 -5.34
CA THR A 76 -0.55 10.76 -5.76
C THR A 76 -0.13 11.89 -4.82
N ALA A 77 -1.06 12.79 -4.45
CA ALA A 77 -0.73 13.91 -3.56
C ALA A 77 -0.37 13.42 -2.15
N ALA A 78 -1.16 12.51 -1.58
CA ALA A 78 -0.89 11.90 -0.27
C ALA A 78 0.46 11.15 -0.26
N ARG A 79 0.77 10.43 -1.35
CA ARG A 79 2.06 9.77 -1.55
C ARG A 79 3.21 10.77 -1.52
N ASN A 80 3.10 11.86 -2.28
CA ASN A 80 4.17 12.87 -2.39
C ASN A 80 4.39 13.58 -1.04
N ALA A 81 3.32 13.98 -0.36
CA ALA A 81 3.42 14.56 0.98
C ALA A 81 4.05 13.58 1.99
N TRP A 82 3.65 12.30 1.94
CA TRP A 82 4.26 11.27 2.77
C TRP A 82 5.75 11.08 2.45
N LEU A 83 6.15 11.13 1.17
CA LEU A 83 7.56 11.01 0.77
C LEU A 83 8.41 12.15 1.30
N ALA A 84 7.97 13.40 1.10
CA ALA A 84 8.68 14.57 1.61
C ALA A 84 8.90 14.47 3.14
N ALA A 85 7.87 14.02 3.88
CA ALA A 85 7.99 13.80 5.31
C ALA A 85 8.94 12.64 5.69
N ARG A 86 9.15 11.65 4.81
CA ARG A 86 10.12 10.56 5.05
C ARG A 86 11.53 10.91 4.66
N GLU A 87 11.70 11.79 3.69
CA GLU A 87 13.00 12.31 3.29
C GLU A 87 13.68 13.07 4.44
N ALA A 88 12.91 13.84 5.21
CA ALA A 88 13.40 14.49 6.43
C ALA A 88 13.85 13.52 7.54
N GLU A 89 13.45 12.26 7.50
CA GLU A 89 13.75 11.21 8.51
C GLU A 89 14.84 10.24 8.04
N HIS A 90 15.44 10.53 6.89
CA HIS A 90 16.39 9.69 6.23
C HIS A 90 17.76 9.66 6.94
N LEU A 91 18.44 8.51 6.92
CA LEU A 91 19.78 8.30 7.47
C LEU A 91 20.77 8.05 6.32
N PRO A 92 22.01 8.58 6.37
CA PRO A 92 22.98 8.48 5.26
C PRO A 92 23.61 7.07 5.13
N VAL A 93 22.79 6.03 5.04
CA VAL A 93 23.18 4.62 4.89
C VAL A 93 22.37 3.98 3.77
N GLY A 94 22.85 2.84 3.27
CA GLY A 94 22.03 2.00 2.38
C GLY A 94 20.77 1.50 3.09
N TYR A 95 19.76 1.08 2.33
CA TYR A 95 18.54 0.46 2.90
C TYR A 95 18.28 -0.87 2.25
N VAL A 96 17.80 -1.83 3.04
CA VAL A 96 17.40 -3.15 2.55
C VAL A 96 15.88 -3.25 2.45
N HIS A 97 15.41 -3.98 1.43
CA HIS A 97 13.99 -4.29 1.27
C HIS A 97 13.75 -5.75 1.61
N ILE A 98 13.02 -6.01 2.70
CA ILE A 98 12.71 -7.35 3.19
C ILE A 98 11.21 -7.57 3.07
N VAL A 99 10.78 -8.69 2.52
CA VAL A 99 9.36 -9.02 2.33
C VAL A 99 9.04 -10.30 3.09
N PHE A 100 8.08 -10.21 4.00
CA PHE A 100 7.53 -11.35 4.72
C PHE A 100 6.19 -11.72 4.09
N THR A 101 6.11 -12.93 3.53
CA THR A 101 4.91 -13.41 2.83
C THR A 101 4.20 -14.49 3.64
N MET A 102 2.88 -14.34 3.77
CA MET A 102 2.02 -15.32 4.42
C MET A 102 1.77 -16.54 3.52
N PRO A 103 1.80 -17.77 4.04
CA PRO A 103 1.46 -18.95 3.25
C PRO A 103 -0.04 -18.99 2.92
N GLN A 104 -0.40 -19.60 1.79
CA GLN A 104 -1.76 -19.59 1.24
C GLN A 104 -2.82 -20.14 2.22
N PRO A 105 -2.58 -21.22 2.98
CA PRO A 105 -3.60 -21.72 3.91
C PRO A 105 -3.92 -20.74 5.02
N LEU A 106 -2.92 -19.98 5.49
CA LEU A 106 -3.13 -18.91 6.48
C LEU A 106 -3.78 -17.68 5.85
N ALA A 107 -3.55 -17.41 4.56
CA ALA A 107 -4.20 -16.30 3.85
C ALA A 107 -5.73 -16.43 3.83
N ARG A 108 -6.28 -17.66 3.73
CA ARG A 108 -7.73 -17.90 3.83
C ARG A 108 -8.29 -17.51 5.20
N LEU A 109 -7.64 -17.93 6.28
CA LEU A 109 -8.00 -17.51 7.65
C LEU A 109 -7.89 -15.98 7.79
N ALA A 110 -6.84 -15.39 7.21
CA ALA A 110 -6.62 -13.95 7.21
C ALA A 110 -7.67 -13.15 6.44
N LEU A 111 -8.36 -13.76 5.46
CA LEU A 111 -9.43 -13.08 4.72
C LEU A 111 -10.68 -12.91 5.60
N ALA A 112 -11.03 -13.91 6.40
CA ALA A 112 -12.10 -13.83 7.40
C ALA A 112 -11.69 -12.92 8.58
N ASN A 113 -10.42 -12.96 8.98
CA ASN A 113 -9.91 -12.31 10.19
C ASN A 113 -8.92 -11.18 9.89
N LYS A 114 -9.24 -10.31 8.92
CA LYS A 114 -8.30 -9.32 8.37
C LYS A 114 -7.58 -8.50 9.44
N ARG A 115 -8.32 -7.94 10.41
CA ARG A 115 -7.73 -7.07 11.45
C ARG A 115 -6.70 -7.84 12.28
N VAL A 116 -7.15 -8.91 12.94
CA VAL A 116 -6.33 -9.71 13.86
C VAL A 116 -5.13 -10.30 13.14
N VAL A 117 -5.33 -10.95 11.99
CA VAL A 117 -4.25 -11.67 11.32
C VAL A 117 -3.26 -10.74 10.64
N TYR A 118 -3.70 -9.58 10.11
CA TYR A 118 -2.74 -8.59 9.59
C TYR A 118 -1.98 -7.87 10.70
N ASP A 119 -2.60 -7.64 11.88
CA ASP A 119 -1.89 -7.14 13.06
C ASP A 119 -0.78 -8.10 13.49
N LEU A 120 -1.10 -9.39 13.59
CA LEU A 120 -0.13 -10.45 13.88
C LEU A 120 0.97 -10.53 12.82
N LEU A 121 0.65 -10.34 11.55
CA LEU A 121 1.64 -10.32 10.46
C LEU A 121 2.67 -9.19 10.66
N PHE A 122 2.23 -7.98 10.99
CA PHE A 122 3.15 -6.88 11.33
C PHE A 122 3.99 -7.17 12.56
N GLN A 123 3.36 -7.64 13.64
CA GLN A 123 4.03 -7.92 14.91
C GLN A 123 5.10 -9.01 14.73
N ALA A 124 4.75 -10.11 14.06
CA ALA A 124 5.67 -11.21 13.80
C ALA A 124 6.86 -10.76 12.93
N ALA A 125 6.63 -9.96 11.88
CA ALA A 125 7.69 -9.43 11.03
C ALA A 125 8.63 -8.51 11.82
N ALA A 126 8.09 -7.52 12.55
CA ALA A 126 8.87 -6.58 13.36
C ALA A 126 9.70 -7.31 14.44
N ALA A 127 9.05 -8.18 15.21
CA ALA A 127 9.70 -8.91 16.29
C ALA A 127 10.77 -9.88 15.77
N THR A 128 10.59 -10.44 14.58
CA THR A 128 11.61 -11.26 13.92
C THR A 128 12.83 -10.43 13.56
N LEU A 129 12.63 -9.29 12.90
CA LEU A 129 13.73 -8.40 12.50
C LEU A 129 14.51 -7.92 13.72
N LEU A 130 13.80 -7.41 14.74
CA LEU A 130 14.42 -6.91 15.98
C LEU A 130 15.21 -8.01 16.70
N GLN A 131 14.64 -9.21 16.85
CA GLN A 131 15.33 -10.30 17.54
C GLN A 131 16.57 -10.81 16.80
N VAL A 132 16.50 -10.95 15.46
CA VAL A 132 17.66 -11.43 14.69
C VAL A 132 18.76 -10.36 14.65
N ALA A 133 18.39 -9.08 14.55
CA ALA A 133 19.36 -7.99 14.54
C ALA A 133 20.06 -7.80 15.89
N ALA A 134 19.34 -7.93 17.00
CA ALA A 134 19.92 -7.77 18.33
C ALA A 134 20.94 -8.87 18.70
N ASN A 135 20.93 -10.03 18.02
CA ASN A 135 21.84 -11.12 18.31
C ASN A 135 23.30 -10.74 17.98
N PRO A 136 24.25 -10.74 18.95
CA PRO A 136 25.65 -10.37 18.73
C PRO A 136 26.38 -11.28 17.73
N LYS A 137 25.97 -12.54 17.60
CA LYS A 137 26.49 -13.46 16.58
C LYS A 137 25.99 -13.13 15.16
N ARG A 138 25.09 -12.15 15.02
CA ARG A 138 24.52 -11.67 13.76
C ARG A 138 24.92 -10.22 13.51
N LEU A 139 24.06 -9.26 13.83
CA LEU A 139 24.35 -7.83 13.70
C LEU A 139 24.75 -7.23 15.06
N GLY A 140 24.11 -7.64 16.16
CA GLY A 140 24.36 -7.10 17.49
C GLY A 140 23.88 -5.67 17.69
N ALA A 141 22.84 -5.24 16.96
CA ALA A 141 22.42 -3.85 16.92
C ALA A 141 20.90 -3.67 17.04
N ALA A 142 20.50 -2.54 17.62
CA ALA A 142 19.14 -2.04 17.62
C ALA A 142 18.81 -1.42 16.25
N ILE A 143 17.92 -2.06 15.51
CA ILE A 143 17.45 -1.59 14.20
C ILE A 143 16.08 -0.92 14.32
N GLY A 144 15.69 -0.20 13.27
CA GLY A 144 14.37 0.41 13.13
C GLY A 144 14.00 0.48 11.66
N GLY A 145 12.70 0.52 11.35
CA GLY A 145 12.28 0.46 9.96
C GLY A 145 10.83 0.83 9.74
N LEU A 146 10.48 0.87 8.46
CA LEU A 146 9.13 1.05 7.96
C LEU A 146 8.58 -0.28 7.46
N MET A 147 7.29 -0.52 7.67
CA MET A 147 6.55 -1.67 7.16
C MET A 147 5.30 -1.24 6.42
N VAL A 148 4.99 -1.89 5.29
CA VAL A 148 3.80 -1.64 4.48
C VAL A 148 3.11 -2.95 4.14
N LEU A 149 1.83 -3.07 4.52
CA LEU A 149 1.01 -4.23 4.18
C LEU A 149 0.48 -4.13 2.76
N HIS A 150 0.73 -5.16 1.95
CA HIS A 150 0.06 -5.44 0.69
C HIS A 150 -0.74 -6.73 0.81
N THR A 151 -1.87 -6.82 0.10
CA THR A 151 -2.77 -7.99 0.18
C THR A 151 -3.07 -8.61 -1.18
N TRP A 152 -2.35 -8.21 -2.23
CA TRP A 152 -2.60 -8.63 -3.61
C TRP A 152 -1.34 -9.13 -4.32
N GLY A 153 -1.52 -10.10 -5.20
CA GLY A 153 -0.56 -10.42 -6.25
C GLY A 153 -0.81 -9.61 -7.53
N GLN A 154 0.00 -9.81 -8.57
CA GLN A 154 -0.20 -9.16 -9.87
C GLN A 154 -1.59 -9.48 -10.47
N ARG A 155 -2.12 -10.68 -10.24
CA ARG A 155 -3.43 -11.14 -10.75
C ARG A 155 -4.62 -10.80 -9.83
N LEU A 156 -4.44 -9.90 -8.85
CA LEU A 156 -5.44 -9.50 -7.85
C LEU A 156 -5.95 -10.65 -6.96
N GLN A 157 -5.15 -11.70 -6.84
CA GLN A 157 -5.42 -12.76 -5.87
C GLN A 157 -5.00 -12.29 -4.48
N HIS A 158 -5.70 -12.78 -3.46
CA HIS A 158 -5.38 -12.50 -2.06
C HIS A 158 -4.00 -13.06 -1.71
N HIS A 159 -3.07 -12.17 -1.39
CA HIS A 159 -1.69 -12.49 -1.10
C HIS A 159 -1.12 -11.54 -0.04
N PRO A 160 -1.45 -11.72 1.25
CA PRO A 160 -0.93 -10.87 2.32
C PRO A 160 0.58 -10.98 2.48
N HIS A 161 1.26 -9.84 2.42
CA HIS A 161 2.68 -9.71 2.68
C HIS A 161 3.02 -8.32 3.22
N VAL A 162 4.09 -8.23 3.99
CA VAL A 162 4.59 -6.96 4.52
C VAL A 162 5.94 -6.67 3.92
N HIS A 163 6.03 -5.53 3.23
CA HIS A 163 7.28 -4.94 2.79
C HIS A 163 7.90 -4.16 3.94
N CYS A 164 9.12 -4.51 4.31
CA CYS A 164 9.93 -3.84 5.32
C CYS A 164 11.06 -3.11 4.62
N VAL A 165 11.30 -1.87 5.00
CA VAL A 165 12.47 -1.11 4.59
C VAL A 165 13.22 -0.66 5.82
N VAL A 166 14.48 -1.07 5.87
CA VAL A 166 15.32 -1.01 7.07
C VAL A 166 16.64 -0.37 6.68
N PRO A 167 17.12 0.66 7.40
CA PRO A 167 18.48 1.16 7.25
C PRO A 167 19.49 0.03 7.43
N MET A 168 20.57 0.08 6.68
CA MET A 168 21.62 -0.93 6.71
C MET A 168 22.50 -0.71 7.94
N GLY A 169 22.19 -1.47 8.99
CA GLY A 169 22.86 -1.39 10.29
C GLY A 169 21.90 -0.93 11.37
N GLY A 170 22.44 -0.63 12.55
CA GLY A 170 21.67 -0.14 13.68
C GLY A 170 22.55 0.45 14.76
N LEU A 171 21.92 0.96 15.82
CA LEU A 171 22.63 1.46 16.99
C LEU A 171 23.22 0.29 17.80
N ALA A 172 24.44 0.47 18.28
CA ALA A 172 24.99 -0.42 19.30
C ALA A 172 24.08 -0.46 20.55
N PRO A 173 24.13 -1.52 21.38
CA PRO A 173 23.23 -1.64 22.54
C PRO A 173 23.34 -0.49 23.55
N ASP A 174 24.53 0.09 23.68
CA ASP A 174 24.83 1.28 24.48
C ASP A 174 24.40 2.59 23.79
N GLY A 175 24.04 2.52 22.51
CA GLY A 175 23.57 3.64 21.72
C GLY A 175 24.65 4.65 21.29
N THR A 176 25.92 4.32 21.46
CA THR A 176 27.04 5.25 21.25
C THR A 176 27.54 5.30 19.81
N ARG A 177 27.40 4.19 19.07
CA ARG A 177 27.95 4.04 17.72
C ARG A 177 27.00 3.29 16.78
N TRP A 178 27.18 3.51 15.49
CA TRP A 178 26.48 2.74 14.45
C TRP A 178 27.22 1.44 14.14
N ILE A 179 26.51 0.33 14.13
CA ILE A 179 27.02 -0.97 13.73
C ILE A 179 26.62 -1.23 12.29
N HIS A 180 27.61 -1.22 11.39
CA HIS A 180 27.45 -1.61 10.00
C HIS A 180 27.42 -3.14 9.87
N PRO A 181 26.57 -3.70 8.99
CA PRO A 181 26.61 -5.13 8.70
C PRO A 181 27.84 -5.48 7.86
N ARG A 182 28.16 -6.77 7.80
CA ARG A 182 29.17 -7.27 6.85
C ARG A 182 28.69 -7.04 5.40
N PRO A 183 29.60 -6.78 4.45
CA PRO A 183 29.24 -6.60 3.04
C PRO A 183 28.34 -7.75 2.54
N ARG A 184 27.26 -7.40 1.83
CA ARG A 184 26.25 -8.33 1.26
C ARG A 184 25.44 -9.16 2.26
N PHE A 185 25.64 -9.02 3.57
CA PHE A 185 24.97 -9.85 4.58
C PHE A 185 24.37 -8.99 5.70
N PHE A 186 23.12 -8.51 5.50
CA PHE A 186 22.42 -7.75 6.54
C PHE A 186 21.89 -8.66 7.66
N LEU A 187 20.97 -9.57 7.34
CA LEU A 187 20.42 -10.55 8.29
C LEU A 187 20.20 -11.90 7.58
N PRO A 188 20.46 -13.05 8.24
CA PRO A 188 20.31 -14.37 7.62
C PRO A 188 18.84 -14.70 7.32
N ILE A 189 18.52 -14.84 6.03
CA ILE A 189 17.17 -15.23 5.55
C ILE A 189 16.67 -16.52 6.21
N PRO A 190 17.47 -17.60 6.39
CA PRO A 190 16.99 -18.82 7.06
C PRO A 190 16.53 -18.58 8.49
N ALA A 191 17.24 -17.71 9.25
CA ALA A 191 16.85 -17.38 10.62
C ALA A 191 15.56 -16.54 10.65
N LEU A 192 15.47 -15.53 9.77
CA LEU A 192 14.27 -14.71 9.62
C LEU A 192 13.05 -15.59 9.30
N ARG A 193 13.19 -16.52 8.35
CA ARG A 193 12.12 -17.44 7.94
C ARG A 193 11.64 -18.32 9.09
N LYS A 194 12.57 -18.94 9.83
CA LYS A 194 12.24 -19.84 10.95
C LYS A 194 11.54 -19.09 12.09
N LEU A 195 12.08 -17.94 12.49
CA LEU A 195 11.51 -17.14 13.60
C LEU A 195 10.18 -16.49 13.21
N PHE A 196 10.06 -15.96 11.99
CA PHE A 196 8.81 -15.38 11.50
C PHE A 196 7.67 -16.39 11.50
N ARG A 197 7.93 -17.60 10.98
CA ARG A 197 6.96 -18.71 11.02
C ARG A 197 6.52 -19.01 12.45
N GLY A 198 7.48 -19.20 13.36
CA GLY A 198 7.19 -19.50 14.76
C GLY A 198 6.34 -18.42 15.44
N LYS A 199 6.74 -17.14 15.28
CA LYS A 199 6.04 -16.00 15.88
C LYS A 199 4.63 -15.81 15.31
N LEU A 200 4.45 -15.91 13.99
CA LEU A 200 3.13 -15.75 13.39
C LEU A 200 2.19 -16.89 13.78
N VAL A 201 2.68 -18.14 13.74
CA VAL A 201 1.87 -19.31 14.13
C VAL A 201 1.52 -19.26 15.61
N ALA A 202 2.43 -18.87 16.49
CA ALA A 202 2.15 -18.66 17.90
C ALA A 202 1.07 -17.59 18.12
N GLY A 203 1.20 -16.42 17.48
CA GLY A 203 0.20 -15.37 17.61
C GLY A 203 -1.19 -15.76 17.10
N VAL A 204 -1.26 -16.56 16.04
CA VAL A 204 -2.53 -17.11 15.51
C VAL A 204 -3.14 -18.14 16.47
N ARG A 205 -2.31 -19.00 17.08
CA ARG A 205 -2.74 -19.94 18.13
C ARG A 205 -3.33 -19.20 19.33
N ASP A 206 -2.64 -18.15 19.79
CA ASP A 206 -3.08 -17.40 20.96
C ASP A 206 -4.39 -16.67 20.64
N ALA A 207 -4.52 -16.07 19.45
CA ALA A 207 -5.77 -15.46 19.00
C ALA A 207 -6.95 -16.46 18.92
N PHE A 208 -6.70 -17.71 18.56
CA PHE A 208 -7.72 -18.77 18.60
C PHE A 208 -8.16 -19.08 20.02
N ARG A 209 -7.20 -19.32 20.93
CA ARG A 209 -7.47 -19.61 22.34
C ARG A 209 -8.24 -18.47 23.02
N ASP A 210 -7.91 -17.24 22.67
CA ASP A 210 -8.54 -16.04 23.24
C ASP A 210 -9.92 -15.74 22.60
N GLY A 211 -10.43 -16.60 21.70
CA GLY A 211 -11.74 -16.39 21.04
C GLY A 211 -11.78 -15.19 20.07
N ARG A 212 -10.61 -14.72 19.59
CA ARG A 212 -10.50 -13.52 18.73
C ARG A 212 -10.57 -13.82 17.23
N LEU A 213 -10.89 -15.06 16.86
CA LEU A 213 -10.97 -15.49 15.46
C LEU A 213 -12.40 -15.92 15.11
N ASP A 214 -12.90 -15.37 14.00
CA ASP A 214 -14.16 -15.73 13.38
C ASP A 214 -13.96 -16.89 12.40
N PHE A 215 -14.91 -17.84 12.42
CA PHE A 215 -14.95 -19.01 11.55
C PHE A 215 -16.26 -19.01 10.77
N PRO A 216 -16.37 -18.27 9.65
CA PRO A 216 -17.54 -18.37 8.78
C PRO A 216 -17.67 -19.79 8.22
N SER A 217 -18.83 -20.16 7.68
CA SER A 217 -19.15 -21.52 7.18
C SER A 217 -18.02 -22.22 6.40
N THR A 218 -17.33 -21.49 5.52
CA THR A 218 -16.17 -22.00 4.74
C THR A 218 -14.95 -22.42 5.57
N LEU A 219 -14.91 -22.06 6.85
CA LEU A 219 -13.86 -22.31 7.84
C LEU A 219 -14.40 -22.99 9.11
N GLU A 220 -15.68 -23.40 9.16
CA GLU A 220 -16.31 -24.01 10.35
C GLU A 220 -15.49 -25.20 10.89
N ARG A 221 -14.95 -26.01 9.98
CA ARG A 221 -14.07 -27.16 10.31
C ARG A 221 -12.82 -26.82 11.12
N LEU A 222 -12.44 -25.54 11.21
CA LEU A 222 -11.28 -25.08 11.97
C LEU A 222 -11.64 -24.60 13.39
N LYS A 223 -12.93 -24.59 13.75
CA LYS A 223 -13.43 -24.05 15.02
C LYS A 223 -13.10 -24.94 16.21
N THR A 224 -12.95 -26.25 16.00
CA THR A 224 -12.55 -27.17 17.08
C THR A 224 -11.05 -27.09 17.34
N ASP A 225 -10.68 -27.19 18.60
CA ASP A 225 -9.30 -27.10 19.05
C ASP A 225 -8.40 -28.18 18.42
N ALA A 226 -8.89 -29.41 18.28
CA ALA A 226 -8.18 -30.49 17.58
C ALA A 226 -7.91 -30.15 16.10
N ALA A 227 -8.92 -29.67 15.37
CA ALA A 227 -8.77 -29.32 13.96
C ALA A 227 -7.89 -28.08 13.76
N PHE A 228 -7.99 -27.08 14.64
CA PHE A 228 -7.15 -25.91 14.61
C PHE A 228 -5.68 -26.26 14.85
N ARG A 229 -5.38 -27.11 15.85
CA ARG A 229 -4.02 -27.63 16.06
C ARG A 229 -3.48 -28.39 14.85
N ALA A 230 -4.30 -29.23 14.21
CA ALA A 230 -3.93 -29.92 12.97
C ALA A 230 -3.62 -28.92 11.84
N PHE A 231 -4.43 -27.88 11.68
CA PHE A 231 -4.19 -26.79 10.74
C PHE A 231 -2.87 -26.08 11.02
N LEU A 232 -2.58 -25.70 12.26
CA LEU A 232 -1.31 -25.06 12.62
C LEU A 232 -0.10 -25.97 12.33
N ARG A 233 -0.20 -27.28 12.61
CA ARG A 233 0.84 -28.25 12.25
C ARG A 233 1.11 -28.28 10.75
N SER A 234 0.07 -28.18 9.92
CA SER A 234 0.21 -28.12 8.45
C SER A 234 1.00 -26.89 7.97
N LEU A 235 0.95 -25.77 8.72
CA LEU A 235 1.71 -24.56 8.39
C LEU A 235 3.22 -24.76 8.58
N TYR A 236 3.64 -25.64 9.50
CA TYR A 236 5.06 -25.94 9.73
C TYR A 236 5.67 -26.80 8.62
N ARG A 237 4.85 -27.57 7.90
CA ARG A 237 5.28 -28.42 6.77
C ARG A 237 5.49 -27.63 5.47
N GLN A 238 5.04 -26.39 5.42
CA GLN A 238 5.18 -25.54 4.23
C GLN A 238 6.51 -24.78 4.23
N THR A 239 7.00 -24.48 3.04
CA THR A 239 8.10 -23.53 2.84
C THR A 239 7.60 -22.10 2.95
N TRP A 240 8.08 -21.38 3.95
CA TRP A 240 7.75 -19.97 4.14
C TRP A 240 8.71 -19.08 3.35
N VAL A 241 8.20 -17.99 2.78
CA VAL A 241 9.01 -17.09 1.96
C VAL A 241 9.31 -15.81 2.74
N VAL A 242 10.61 -15.57 2.92
CA VAL A 242 11.16 -14.27 3.28
C VAL A 242 12.14 -13.92 2.17
N TYR A 243 11.88 -12.80 1.50
CA TYR A 243 12.74 -12.28 0.44
C TYR A 243 13.49 -11.07 0.97
N ALA A 244 14.78 -10.96 0.67
CA ALA A 244 15.56 -9.77 0.97
C ALA A 244 16.28 -9.33 -0.30
N LYS A 245 16.03 -8.10 -0.74
CA LYS A 245 16.76 -7.48 -1.82
C LYS A 245 17.96 -6.71 -1.24
N PRO A 246 19.18 -6.88 -1.80
CA PRO A 246 20.31 -6.02 -1.48
C PRO A 246 19.96 -4.53 -1.66
N PRO A 247 20.66 -3.62 -0.98
CA PRO A 247 20.45 -2.19 -1.18
C PRO A 247 20.61 -1.86 -2.66
N PHE A 248 19.70 -1.04 -3.19
CA PHE A 248 19.75 -0.59 -4.57
C PHE A 248 19.81 0.94 -4.57
N GLY A 249 20.87 1.45 -5.20
CA GLY A 249 21.05 2.87 -5.47
C GLY A 249 21.37 3.72 -4.24
N SER A 250 21.51 5.02 -4.52
CA SER A 250 21.66 6.07 -3.52
C SER A 250 20.45 6.14 -2.59
N SER A 251 20.61 6.90 -1.54
CA SER A 251 19.68 6.97 -0.43
C SER A 251 18.34 7.65 -0.82
N ALA A 252 18.39 8.61 -1.76
CA ALA A 252 17.22 9.17 -2.45
C ALA A 252 16.45 8.14 -3.30
N HIS A 253 17.15 7.20 -3.96
CA HIS A 253 16.51 6.13 -4.74
C HIS A 253 15.63 5.22 -3.89
N VAL A 254 15.98 5.00 -2.62
CA VAL A 254 15.20 4.17 -1.68
C VAL A 254 13.86 4.82 -1.37
N LEU A 255 13.81 6.14 -1.18
CA LEU A 255 12.56 6.85 -0.91
C LEU A 255 11.63 6.85 -2.12
N HIS A 256 12.16 7.09 -3.32
CA HIS A 256 11.39 6.96 -4.57
C HIS A 256 10.94 5.52 -4.83
N TYR A 257 11.74 4.53 -4.43
CA TYR A 257 11.31 3.14 -4.44
C TYR A 257 10.17 2.90 -3.43
N LEU A 258 10.27 3.42 -2.20
CA LEU A 258 9.26 3.34 -1.15
C LEU A 258 7.91 3.93 -1.57
N ALA A 259 7.93 5.05 -2.31
CA ALA A 259 6.76 5.70 -2.90
C ALA A 259 5.86 4.71 -3.64
N ARG A 260 6.48 3.77 -4.34
CA ARG A 260 5.81 2.77 -5.18
C ARG A 260 5.08 1.74 -4.33
N TYR A 261 5.39 1.56 -3.06
CA TYR A 261 4.74 0.55 -2.22
C TYR A 261 3.78 1.17 -1.21
N THR A 262 4.00 2.42 -0.79
CA THR A 262 3.26 3.00 0.34
C THR A 262 1.83 3.42 -0.01
N HIS A 263 1.60 3.88 -1.24
CA HIS A 263 0.33 4.44 -1.69
C HIS A 263 -0.24 3.74 -2.93
N ARG A 264 0.22 2.52 -3.22
CA ARG A 264 -0.42 1.69 -4.25
C ARG A 264 -1.74 1.12 -3.74
N VAL A 265 -2.64 0.88 -4.68
CA VAL A 265 -3.85 0.07 -4.48
C VAL A 265 -3.69 -1.25 -5.24
N ALA A 266 -4.69 -2.12 -5.17
CA ALA A 266 -4.66 -3.44 -5.79
C ALA A 266 -4.24 -3.42 -7.27
N ILE A 267 -4.74 -2.44 -8.03
CA ILE A 267 -4.44 -2.27 -9.46
C ILE A 267 -4.32 -0.79 -9.85
N SER A 268 -3.36 -0.47 -10.72
CA SER A 268 -3.25 0.86 -11.35
C SER A 268 -4.14 0.91 -12.59
N ASN A 269 -4.79 2.06 -12.86
CA ASN A 269 -5.59 2.26 -14.07
C ASN A 269 -4.78 2.01 -15.35
N HIS A 270 -3.47 2.30 -15.36
CA HIS A 270 -2.59 2.01 -16.51
C HIS A 270 -2.42 0.51 -16.82
N ARG A 271 -2.83 -0.38 -15.91
CA ARG A 271 -2.81 -1.83 -16.17
C ARG A 271 -4.05 -2.29 -16.92
N LEU A 272 -5.15 -1.53 -16.91
CA LEU A 272 -6.37 -1.86 -17.64
C LEU A 272 -6.11 -1.68 -19.14
N VAL A 273 -6.55 -2.67 -19.93
CA VAL A 273 -6.35 -2.72 -21.38
C VAL A 273 -7.69 -2.56 -22.08
N THR A 274 -8.70 -3.35 -21.68
CA THR A 274 -10.06 -3.27 -22.21
C THR A 274 -11.09 -3.43 -21.09
N VAL A 275 -12.22 -2.74 -21.24
CA VAL A 275 -13.45 -2.90 -20.46
C VAL A 275 -14.59 -2.91 -21.47
N ALA A 276 -15.07 -4.09 -21.82
CA ALA A 276 -16.10 -4.29 -22.85
C ALA A 276 -16.80 -5.63 -22.63
N ASP A 277 -18.05 -5.73 -23.09
CA ASP A 277 -18.82 -6.97 -23.15
C ASP A 277 -18.89 -7.73 -21.81
N GLY A 278 -18.99 -7.01 -20.70
CA GLY A 278 -19.03 -7.59 -19.36
C GLY A 278 -17.70 -8.15 -18.86
N THR A 279 -16.59 -7.89 -19.55
CA THR A 279 -15.25 -8.37 -19.18
C THR A 279 -14.25 -7.24 -18.97
N VAL A 280 -13.20 -7.55 -18.20
CA VAL A 280 -12.10 -6.63 -17.88
C VAL A 280 -10.78 -7.33 -18.19
N SER A 281 -9.99 -6.74 -19.09
CA SER A 281 -8.64 -7.22 -19.40
C SER A 281 -7.58 -6.31 -18.80
N PHE A 282 -6.57 -6.89 -18.15
CA PHE A 282 -5.46 -6.12 -17.58
C PHE A 282 -4.10 -6.81 -17.69
N ARG A 283 -3.06 -5.99 -17.87
CA ARG A 283 -1.66 -6.44 -17.93
C ARG A 283 -1.17 -6.89 -16.56
N TRP A 284 -0.46 -7.99 -16.48
CA TRP A 284 0.19 -8.51 -15.28
C TRP A 284 1.59 -9.02 -15.60
N LYS A 285 2.48 -8.95 -14.62
CA LYS A 285 3.86 -9.42 -14.75
C LYS A 285 3.96 -10.86 -14.27
N ASP A 286 4.36 -11.77 -15.15
CA ASP A 286 4.54 -13.18 -14.85
C ASP A 286 5.94 -13.45 -14.32
N TYR A 287 6.09 -13.33 -13.01
CA TYR A 287 7.37 -13.61 -12.34
C TYR A 287 7.83 -15.07 -12.46
N ARG A 288 6.93 -16.02 -12.78
CA ARG A 288 7.31 -17.43 -12.95
C ARG A 288 7.92 -17.69 -14.33
N HIS A 289 7.50 -16.94 -15.33
CA HIS A 289 7.97 -17.07 -16.72
C HIS A 289 8.78 -15.85 -17.14
N GLY A 290 9.96 -15.67 -16.53
CA GLY A 290 10.92 -14.66 -16.97
C GLY A 290 10.46 -13.22 -16.82
N SER A 291 9.48 -12.93 -15.94
CA SER A 291 8.99 -11.57 -15.72
C SER A 291 8.30 -10.94 -16.95
N GLN A 292 7.80 -11.77 -17.88
CA GLN A 292 7.07 -11.32 -19.07
C GLN A 292 5.78 -10.59 -18.71
N ILE A 293 5.41 -9.60 -19.51
CA ILE A 293 4.10 -8.92 -19.38
C ILE A 293 3.08 -9.71 -20.17
N ARG A 294 2.01 -10.15 -19.49
CA ARG A 294 0.89 -10.89 -20.07
C ARG A 294 -0.43 -10.18 -19.79
N THR A 295 -1.47 -10.51 -20.55
CA THR A 295 -2.83 -10.01 -20.30
C THR A 295 -3.66 -11.10 -19.62
N LEU A 296 -4.51 -10.71 -18.68
CA LEU A 296 -5.52 -11.56 -18.07
C LEU A 296 -6.89 -10.90 -18.25
N THR A 297 -7.84 -11.66 -18.79
CA THR A 297 -9.24 -11.26 -18.92
C THR A 297 -10.07 -11.97 -17.85
N LEU A 298 -10.96 -11.22 -17.21
CA LEU A 298 -11.92 -11.72 -16.22
C LEU A 298 -13.30 -11.20 -16.55
N ASP A 299 -14.34 -11.95 -16.18
CA ASP A 299 -15.67 -11.39 -15.99
C ASP A 299 -15.61 -10.17 -15.03
N ALA A 300 -16.41 -9.14 -15.30
CA ALA A 300 -16.40 -7.89 -14.55
C ALA A 300 -16.75 -8.10 -13.07
N HIS A 301 -17.69 -9.00 -12.75
CA HIS A 301 -18.02 -9.33 -11.37
C HIS A 301 -16.86 -10.05 -10.68
N GLU A 302 -16.15 -10.97 -11.34
CA GLU A 302 -14.95 -11.60 -10.75
C GLU A 302 -13.81 -10.57 -10.55
N PHE A 303 -13.64 -9.61 -11.46
CA PHE A 303 -12.70 -8.50 -11.28
C PHE A 303 -13.05 -7.67 -10.03
N LEU A 304 -14.32 -7.27 -9.89
CA LEU A 304 -14.83 -6.49 -8.75
C LEU A 304 -14.70 -7.29 -7.44
N ARG A 305 -15.02 -8.59 -7.44
CA ARG A 305 -14.82 -9.49 -6.30
C ARG A 305 -13.35 -9.50 -5.86
N ARG A 306 -12.42 -9.71 -6.80
CA ARG A 306 -10.98 -9.69 -6.52
C ARG A 306 -10.50 -8.35 -6.00
N PHE A 307 -10.97 -7.25 -6.59
CA PHE A 307 -10.66 -5.92 -6.10
C PHE A 307 -11.07 -5.72 -4.64
N LEU A 308 -12.27 -6.17 -4.27
CA LEU A 308 -12.80 -6.05 -2.90
C LEU A 308 -12.06 -6.90 -1.86
N LEU A 309 -11.36 -7.98 -2.25
CA LEU A 309 -10.48 -8.73 -1.33
C LEU A 309 -9.46 -7.81 -0.64
N HIS A 310 -9.07 -6.73 -1.32
CA HIS A 310 -8.02 -5.82 -0.89
C HIS A 310 -8.53 -4.59 -0.14
N VAL A 311 -9.85 -4.47 0.06
CA VAL A 311 -10.41 -3.48 0.97
C VAL A 311 -10.04 -3.88 2.40
N LEU A 312 -9.26 -3.00 3.04
CA LEU A 312 -8.75 -3.20 4.39
C LEU A 312 -9.76 -2.74 5.43
N PRO A 313 -9.78 -3.30 6.65
CA PRO A 313 -10.74 -2.90 7.68
C PRO A 313 -10.71 -1.39 7.98
N LYS A 314 -11.86 -0.83 8.37
CA LYS A 314 -11.97 0.58 8.78
C LYS A 314 -10.90 0.92 9.83
N ARG A 315 -10.24 2.07 9.65
CA ARG A 315 -9.14 2.59 10.50
C ARG A 315 -7.90 1.69 10.59
N PHE A 316 -7.78 0.63 9.78
CA PHE A 316 -6.61 -0.23 9.82
C PHE A 316 -5.36 0.50 9.30
N VAL A 317 -4.31 0.59 10.12
CA VAL A 317 -3.06 1.25 9.78
C VAL A 317 -2.22 0.34 8.88
N ARG A 318 -2.13 0.69 7.59
CA ARG A 318 -1.40 -0.07 6.56
C ARG A 318 0.11 0.16 6.57
N ILE A 319 0.57 1.29 7.08
CA ILE A 319 1.97 1.68 7.14
C ILE A 319 2.36 1.81 8.61
N ARG A 320 3.34 1.02 9.07
CA ARG A 320 3.78 0.99 10.48
C ARG A 320 5.27 1.17 10.58
N TYR A 321 5.72 1.63 11.73
CA TYR A 321 7.13 1.78 12.05
C TYR A 321 7.50 0.90 13.22
N PHE A 322 8.75 0.47 13.29
CA PHE A 322 9.26 -0.37 14.38
C PHE A 322 10.68 0.03 14.78
N GLY A 323 11.13 -0.47 15.94
CA GLY A 323 12.45 -0.19 16.48
C GLY A 323 12.65 1.29 16.75
N PHE A 324 13.85 1.83 16.47
CA PHE A 324 14.13 3.25 16.69
C PHE A 324 13.28 4.20 15.82
N LEU A 325 12.60 3.71 14.78
CA LEU A 325 11.65 4.50 13.98
C LEU A 325 10.20 4.42 14.48
N ALA A 326 9.89 3.56 15.45
CA ALA A 326 8.55 3.47 16.02
C ALA A 326 8.09 4.83 16.56
N SER A 327 6.80 5.18 16.42
CA SER A 327 6.31 6.53 16.73
C SER A 327 6.70 7.04 18.12
N ARG A 328 6.73 6.16 19.13
CA ARG A 328 7.12 6.49 20.51
C ARG A 328 8.62 6.69 20.71
N CYS A 329 9.43 6.08 19.84
CA CYS A 329 10.90 6.09 19.96
C CYS A 329 11.54 7.11 19.00
N ARG A 330 10.88 7.41 17.88
CA ARG A 330 11.44 8.10 16.72
C ARG A 330 12.05 9.47 17.05
N THR A 331 11.39 10.26 17.89
CA THR A 331 11.86 11.60 18.28
C THR A 331 13.21 11.56 18.97
N ARG A 332 13.51 10.49 19.73
CA ARG A 332 14.81 10.28 20.39
C ARG A 332 15.77 9.46 19.53
N GLY A 333 15.27 8.40 18.89
CA GLY A 333 16.08 7.45 18.14
C GLY A 333 16.72 8.03 16.90
N LEU A 334 16.02 8.88 16.13
CA LEU A 334 16.58 9.47 14.91
C LEU A 334 17.78 10.39 15.17
N PRO A 335 17.71 11.37 16.10
CA PRO A 335 18.88 12.16 16.48
C PRO A 335 20.07 11.30 16.92
N GLN A 336 19.82 10.28 17.74
CA GLN A 336 20.87 9.36 18.20
C GLN A 336 21.53 8.60 17.05
N CYS A 337 20.74 8.09 16.09
CA CYS A 337 21.27 7.48 14.88
C CYS A 337 22.16 8.44 14.08
N ARG A 338 21.76 9.72 13.97
CA ARG A 338 22.54 10.74 13.25
C ARG A 338 23.85 11.06 13.94
N GLN A 339 23.84 11.19 15.27
CA GLN A 339 25.04 11.41 16.07
C GLN A 339 26.00 10.22 15.95
N ALA A 340 25.49 9.00 16.05
CA ALA A 340 26.28 7.77 15.91
C ALA A 340 26.85 7.55 14.49
N LEU A 341 26.36 8.30 13.50
CA LEU A 341 26.85 8.33 12.11
C LEU A 341 27.73 9.55 11.81
N ALA A 342 27.83 10.52 12.73
CA ALA A 342 28.68 11.69 12.56
C ALA A 342 30.15 11.27 12.62
N GLY A 343 30.88 11.46 11.51
CA GLY A 343 32.28 11.03 11.35
C GLY A 343 32.49 9.80 10.46
N ALA A 344 31.43 9.09 10.05
CA ALA A 344 31.54 8.07 9.01
C ALA A 344 31.64 8.72 7.62
N PRO A 345 32.50 8.23 6.69
CA PRO A 345 32.51 8.71 5.31
C PRO A 345 31.11 8.55 4.73
N THR A 346 30.49 9.68 4.40
CA THR A 346 29.15 9.72 3.85
C THR A 346 29.23 9.07 2.46
N PRO A 347 28.44 8.01 2.15
CA PRO A 347 28.33 7.59 0.77
C PRO A 347 27.86 8.81 -0.05
N PRO A 348 28.33 9.03 -1.29
CA PRO A 348 27.96 10.20 -2.07
C PRO A 348 26.43 10.31 -2.13
N VAL A 349 25.90 11.31 -1.44
CA VAL A 349 24.49 11.66 -1.45
C VAL A 349 24.35 12.72 -2.53
N GLU A 350 23.64 12.40 -3.61
CA GLU A 350 23.24 13.42 -4.58
C GLU A 350 22.43 14.49 -3.84
N PRO A 351 22.64 15.79 -4.16
CA PRO A 351 21.92 16.86 -3.51
C PRO A 351 20.40 16.63 -3.62
N PRO A 352 19.62 16.95 -2.57
CA PRO A 352 18.19 16.79 -2.59
C PRO A 352 17.62 17.54 -3.80
N VAL A 353 16.85 16.84 -4.64
CA VAL A 353 16.10 17.48 -5.71
C VAL A 353 15.12 18.42 -5.03
N ALA A 354 15.24 19.72 -5.28
CA ALA A 354 14.37 20.73 -4.69
C ALA A 354 12.91 20.27 -4.80
N ALA A 355 12.18 20.32 -3.68
CA ALA A 355 10.76 20.00 -3.68
C ALA A 355 10.09 20.89 -4.74
N PRO A 356 9.42 20.30 -5.75
CA PRO A 356 8.79 21.12 -6.77
C PRO A 356 7.79 22.05 -6.07
N PRO A 357 7.72 23.33 -6.48
CA PRO A 357 6.73 24.26 -5.94
C PRO A 357 5.34 23.63 -6.02
N ARG A 358 4.42 24.02 -5.13
CA ARG A 358 3.02 23.55 -5.15
C ARG A 358 2.46 23.78 -6.55
N THR A 359 2.44 22.74 -7.37
CA THR A 359 2.16 22.89 -8.79
C THR A 359 0.67 23.15 -8.98
N SER A 360 0.34 24.38 -9.32
CA SER A 360 -0.71 24.64 -10.32
C SER A 360 -0.46 23.69 -11.49
N TRP A 361 -1.47 22.92 -11.90
CA TRP A 361 -1.31 22.03 -13.04
C TRP A 361 -1.13 22.87 -14.33
N PRO A 362 -0.36 22.39 -15.31
CA PRO A 362 -0.02 23.20 -16.49
C PRO A 362 -1.22 23.35 -17.43
N CYS A 363 -1.37 24.53 -18.03
CA CYS A 363 -2.40 24.81 -19.01
C CYS A 363 -2.25 23.89 -20.23
N PRO A 364 -3.33 23.24 -20.71
CA PRO A 364 -3.25 22.36 -21.86
C PRO A 364 -2.98 23.09 -23.18
N ARG A 365 -3.12 24.42 -23.22
CA ARG A 365 -2.87 25.24 -24.42
C ARG A 365 -1.46 25.81 -24.51
N CYS A 366 -0.93 26.33 -23.40
CA CYS A 366 0.36 27.05 -23.40
C CYS A 366 1.37 26.56 -22.36
N GLY A 367 1.01 25.59 -21.51
CA GLY A 367 1.87 25.06 -20.45
C GLY A 367 1.98 25.93 -19.19
N ALA A 368 1.53 27.19 -19.23
CA ALA A 368 1.58 28.10 -18.09
C ALA A 368 0.72 27.64 -16.89
N PRO A 369 1.00 28.11 -15.67
CA PRO A 369 0.22 27.81 -14.46
C PRO A 369 -1.30 28.03 -14.62
N MET A 370 -2.09 27.07 -14.11
CA MET A 370 -3.53 27.21 -13.90
C MET A 370 -3.83 27.59 -12.44
N ARG A 371 -4.56 28.68 -12.21
CA ARG A 371 -4.99 29.12 -10.87
C ARG A 371 -6.46 28.82 -10.62
N ILE A 372 -6.80 28.43 -9.40
CA ILE A 372 -8.20 28.28 -8.99
C ILE A 372 -8.83 29.67 -8.88
N VAL A 373 -9.89 29.91 -9.65
CA VAL A 373 -10.68 31.15 -9.59
C VAL A 373 -11.95 30.99 -8.76
N GLU A 374 -12.52 29.78 -8.72
CA GLU A 374 -13.79 29.54 -8.04
C GLU A 374 -13.84 28.10 -7.50
N ARG A 375 -14.42 27.91 -6.31
CA ARG A 375 -14.73 26.58 -5.77
C ARG A 375 -16.23 26.36 -5.82
N LEU A 376 -16.63 25.23 -6.40
CA LEU A 376 -18.02 24.88 -6.63
C LEU A 376 -18.42 23.67 -5.78
N THR A 377 -19.51 23.80 -5.03
CA THR A 377 -20.17 22.68 -4.36
C THR A 377 -20.85 21.77 -5.37
N ALA A 378 -21.14 20.52 -4.97
CA ALA A 378 -21.89 19.59 -5.81
C ALA A 378 -23.28 20.16 -6.18
N ARG A 379 -23.93 20.86 -5.24
CA ARG A 379 -25.23 21.52 -5.46
C ARG A 379 -25.13 22.62 -6.53
N GLN A 380 -24.11 23.48 -6.47
CA GLN A 380 -23.92 24.53 -7.48
C GLN A 380 -23.69 23.93 -8.87
N LEU A 381 -22.85 22.89 -8.99
CA LEU A 381 -22.62 22.22 -10.28
C LEU A 381 -23.89 21.56 -10.84
N PHE A 382 -24.70 20.95 -9.98
CA PHE A 382 -25.97 20.36 -10.38
C PHE A 382 -26.95 21.42 -10.90
N LEU A 383 -27.10 22.53 -10.18
CA LEU A 383 -27.97 23.63 -10.61
C LEU A 383 -27.49 24.25 -11.94
N HIS A 384 -26.18 24.44 -12.11
CA HIS A 384 -25.62 24.96 -13.36
C HIS A 384 -25.90 24.02 -14.54
N ALA A 385 -25.81 22.70 -14.34
CA ALA A 385 -26.11 21.73 -15.38
C ALA A 385 -27.59 21.74 -15.77
N LEU A 386 -28.50 21.83 -14.79
CA LEU A 386 -29.95 21.95 -15.03
C LEU A 386 -30.31 23.23 -15.80
N LEU A 387 -29.73 24.37 -15.41
CA LEU A 387 -29.99 25.63 -16.09
C LEU A 387 -29.47 25.61 -17.53
N ALA A 388 -28.29 25.00 -17.77
CA ALA A 388 -27.74 24.85 -19.11
C ALA A 388 -28.61 23.95 -20.02
N SER A 389 -29.21 22.88 -19.49
CA SER A 389 -30.14 22.04 -20.28
C SER A 389 -31.43 22.77 -20.64
N VAL A 390 -31.96 23.60 -19.74
CA VAL A 390 -33.19 24.38 -20.02
C VAL A 390 -32.94 25.42 -21.13
N THR A 391 -31.75 26.02 -21.19
CA THR A 391 -31.42 27.00 -22.24
C THR A 391 -31.17 26.42 -23.63
N HIS A 392 -30.92 25.10 -23.74
CA HIS A 392 -30.71 24.43 -25.03
C HIS A 392 -32.01 23.87 -25.64
N ASP A 393 -33.07 23.67 -24.84
CA ASP A 393 -34.39 23.26 -25.34
C ASP A 393 -35.28 24.44 -25.77
N THR A 394 -34.82 25.69 -25.59
CA THR A 394 -35.53 26.92 -25.99
C THR A 394 -34.90 27.63 -27.18
N SER A 395 -34.01 26.96 -27.92
CA SER A 395 -33.41 27.41 -29.19
C SER A 395 -33.75 26.42 -30.29
#